data_AF-A0A0A9E3U4-F1
#
_entry.id   AF-A0A0A9E3U4-F1
#
_cell.length_a   1.000
_cell.length_b   1.000
_cell.length_c   1.000
_cell.angle_alpha   90.00
_cell.angle_beta   90.00
_cell.angle_gamma   90.00
#
_symmetry.space_group_name_H-M   'P 1'
#
loop_
_entity.id
_entity.type
_entity.pdbx_description
1 polymer ?
#
loop_
_entity_poly.entity_id
_entity_poly.type
_entity_poly.pdbx_seq_one_letter_code
_entity_poly.pdbx_strand_id
1 'polypeptide(L)' 'MGQSVLPKSTNEARMKENLNIFDWSIPEDLMKKFSEIQQVKLLRAEFVVDPQGIYKTVEDFWDGEI' A
#
# COMPACT_ATOMS: atom_id res chain seq x y z
N MET A 1 7.29 7.86 11.76
CA MET A 1 6.98 6.47 12.16
C MET A 1 7.50 5.54 11.08
N GLY A 2 8.14 4.43 11.44
CA GLY A 2 8.60 3.41 10.49
C GLY A 2 7.59 2.26 10.40
N GLN A 3 7.43 1.67 9.22
CA GLN A 3 6.60 0.49 8.98
C GLN A 3 7.49 -0.64 8.45
N SER A 4 7.18 -1.90 8.80
CA SER A 4 7.77 -3.05 8.12
C SER A 4 7.16 -3.21 6.71
N VAL A 5 7.85 -3.93 5.82
CA VAL A 5 7.39 -4.17 4.45
C VAL A 5 7.38 -5.67 4.13
N LEU A 6 6.41 -6.10 3.31
CA LEU A 6 6.21 -7.51 2.93
C LEU A 6 6.28 -7.69 1.39
N PRO A 7 7.43 -7.41 0.75
CA PRO A 7 7.54 -7.51 -0.70
C PRO A 7 7.53 -8.99 -1.14
N LYS A 8 6.56 -9.38 -1.95
CA LYS A 8 6.46 -10.74 -2.51
C LYS A 8 7.26 -10.85 -3.81
N SER A 9 8.11 -11.88 -3.92
CA SER A 9 8.77 -12.29 -5.17
C SER A 9 9.03 -13.80 -5.17
N THR A 10 9.03 -14.42 -6.35
CA THR A 10 9.53 -15.79 -6.59
C THR A 10 10.81 -15.78 -7.44
N ASN A 11 11.29 -14.59 -7.81
CA ASN A 11 12.53 -14.38 -8.53
C ASN A 11 13.65 -14.08 -7.53
N GLU A 12 14.70 -14.90 -7.55
CA GLU A 12 15.80 -14.83 -6.59
C GLU A 12 16.54 -13.48 -6.60
N ALA A 13 16.81 -12.91 -7.78
CA ALA A 13 17.48 -11.63 -7.89
C ALA A 13 16.66 -10.51 -7.23
N ARG A 14 15.37 -10.43 -7.53
CA ARG A 14 14.45 -9.46 -6.91
C ARG A 14 14.34 -9.65 -5.39
N MET A 15 14.40 -10.88 -4.89
CA MET A 15 14.38 -11.14 -3.45
C MET A 15 15.62 -10.55 -2.76
N LYS A 16 16.81 -10.69 -3.37
CA LYS A 16 18.04 -10.09 -2.86
C LYS A 16 17.98 -8.57 -2.90
N GLU A 17 17.50 -8.00 -4.01
CA GLU A 17 17.33 -6.55 -4.18
C GLU A 17 16.37 -5.94 -3.14
N ASN A 18 15.22 -6.59 -2.89
CA ASN A 18 14.24 -6.14 -1.90
C ASN A 18 14.79 -6.09 -0.47
N LEU A 19 15.81 -6.88 -0.15
CA LEU A 19 16.48 -6.88 1.17
C LEU A 19 17.64 -5.88 1.24
N ASN A 20 18.15 -5.39 0.11
CA ASN A 20 19.30 -4.51 0.04
C ASN A 20 18.92 -3.02 0.22
N ILE A 21 18.26 -2.71 1.33
CA ILE A 21 17.68 -1.38 1.60
C ILE A 21 18.18 -0.73 2.91
N PHE A 22 19.10 -1.37 3.64
CA PHE A 22 19.51 -0.91 4.97
C PHE A 22 20.73 0.01 4.99
N ASP A 23 21.58 -0.06 3.95
CA ASP A 23 22.86 0.67 3.90
C ASP A 23 22.72 2.08 3.29
N TRP A 24 21.49 2.52 2.98
CA TRP A 24 21.21 3.82 2.41
C TRP A 24 19.85 4.35 2.87
N SER A 25 19.61 5.63 2.66
CA SER A 25 18.33 6.27 2.96
C SER A 25 17.95 7.29 1.88
N ILE A 26 16.67 7.62 1.81
CA ILE A 26 16.17 8.71 0.95
C ILE A 26 16.36 10.03 1.71
N PRO A 27 17.01 11.04 1.10
CA PRO A 27 17.11 12.39 1.68
C PRO A 27 15.75 13.01 2.00
N GLU A 28 15.67 13.81 3.06
CA GLU A 28 14.41 14.36 3.58
C GLU A 28 13.66 15.22 2.55
N ASP A 29 14.39 16.03 1.77
CA ASP A 29 13.83 16.88 0.71
C ASP A 29 13.21 16.07 -0.42
N LEU A 30 13.79 14.91 -0.75
CA LEU A 30 13.21 13.97 -1.72
C LEU A 30 12.05 13.19 -1.12
N MET A 31 12.13 12.80 0.15
CA MET A 31 11.06 12.09 0.84
C MET A 31 9.77 12.92 0.91
N LYS A 32 9.87 14.24 1.11
CA LYS A 32 8.71 15.15 1.13
C LYS A 32 7.90 15.13 -0.17
N LYS A 33 8.55 14.91 -1.32
CA LYS A 33 7.89 14.87 -2.64
C LYS A 33 6.89 13.72 -2.79
N PHE A 34 7.01 12.66 -1.98
CA PHE A 34 6.04 11.55 -2.01
C PHE A 34 4.63 11.99 -1.59
N SER A 35 4.49 13.07 -0.82
CA SER A 35 3.18 13.62 -0.44
C SER A 35 2.38 14.18 -1.62
N GLU A 36 3.03 14.45 -2.75
CA GLU A 36 2.41 14.96 -3.98
C GLU A 36 1.82 13.83 -4.84
N ILE A 37 2.13 12.57 -4.53
CA ILE A 37 1.62 11.42 -5.26
C ILE A 37 0.11 11.30 -5.02
N GLN A 38 -0.67 11.22 -6.10
CA GLN A 38 -2.11 10.98 -6.00
C GLN A 38 -2.38 9.66 -5.27
N GLN A 39 -3.22 9.71 -4.24
CA GLN A 39 -3.57 8.55 -3.43
C GLN A 39 -4.77 7.82 -4.05
N VAL A 40 -4.64 6.51 -4.25
CA VAL A 40 -5.70 5.61 -4.69
C VAL A 40 -5.52 4.27 -3.98
N LYS A 41 -6.57 3.72 -3.38
CA LYS A 41 -6.52 2.38 -2.77
C LYS A 41 -6.70 1.29 -3.83
N LEU A 42 -5.68 0.45 -4.02
CA LEU A 42 -5.72 -0.62 -5.02
C LEU A 42 -6.62 -1.79 -4.62
N LEU A 43 -6.47 -2.31 -3.40
CA LEU A 43 -7.30 -3.40 -2.90
C LEU A 43 -8.52 -2.82 -2.18
N ARG A 44 -9.60 -2.59 -2.92
CA ARG A 44 -10.84 -1.96 -2.43
C ARG A 44 -11.82 -2.93 -1.74
N ALA A 45 -11.51 -4.23 -1.76
CA ALA A 45 -12.34 -5.29 -1.20
C ALA A 45 -13.77 -5.38 -1.80
N GLU A 46 -13.94 -5.05 -3.08
CA GLU A 46 -15.25 -5.12 -3.77
C GLU A 46 -15.89 -6.51 -3.71
N PHE A 47 -15.08 -7.57 -3.54
CA PHE A 47 -15.56 -8.95 -3.39
C PHE A 47 -16.33 -9.24 -2.09
N VAL A 48 -16.32 -8.34 -1.10
CA VAL A 48 -17.14 -8.46 0.12
C VAL A 48 -18.30 -7.47 0.18
N VAL A 49 -18.48 -6.65 -0.86
CA VAL A 49 -19.52 -5.61 -0.93
C VAL A 49 -20.73 -6.14 -1.70
N ASP A 50 -21.91 -6.03 -1.11
CA ASP A 50 -23.17 -6.46 -1.70
C ASP A 50 -24.34 -5.59 -1.19
N PRO A 51 -25.25 -5.09 -2.05
CA PRO A 51 -26.35 -4.21 -1.62
C PRO A 51 -27.32 -4.83 -0.60
N GLN A 52 -27.39 -6.17 -0.53
CA GLN A 52 -28.14 -6.93 0.47
C GLN A 52 -27.27 -7.44 1.62
N GLY A 53 -25.96 -7.19 1.59
CA GLY A 53 -24.98 -7.60 2.60
C GLY A 53 -24.79 -6.61 3.75
N ILE A 54 -23.79 -6.91 4.59
CA ILE A 54 -23.37 -6.04 5.72
C ILE A 54 -22.77 -4.74 5.20
N TYR A 55 -21.89 -4.83 4.20
CA TYR A 55 -21.27 -3.70 3.52
C TYR A 55 -21.96 -3.51 2.17
N LYS A 56 -22.74 -2.44 2.05
CA LYS A 56 -23.58 -2.20 0.86
C LYS A 56 -22.83 -1.47 -0.24
N THR A 57 -21.83 -0.69 0.15
CA THR A 57 -20.94 0.06 -0.73
C THR A 57 -19.49 -0.15 -0.30
N VAL A 58 -18.55 0.23 -1.17
CA VAL A 58 -17.12 0.19 -0.84
C VAL A 58 -16.82 1.23 0.25
N GLU A 59 -17.49 2.37 0.21
CA GLU A 59 -17.41 3.43 1.20
C GLU A 59 -17.83 2.92 2.59
N ASP A 60 -18.91 2.13 2.67
CA ASP A 60 -19.33 1.50 3.93
C ASP A 60 -18.28 0.53 4.48
N PHE A 61 -17.59 -0.22 3.62
CA PHE A 61 -16.55 -1.16 4.05
C PHE A 61 -15.32 -0.45 4.64
N TRP A 62 -14.98 0.71 4.09
CA TRP A 62 -13.80 1.48 4.50
C TRP A 62 -14.11 2.65 5.44
N ASP A 63 -15.35 2.80 5.91
CA ASP A 63 -15.79 3.95 6.70
C ASP A 63 -15.44 5.31 6.05
N GLY A 64 -15.48 5.38 4.72
CA GLY A 64 -15.10 6.55 3.93
C GLY A 64 -13.59 6.72 3.67
N GLU A 65 -12.72 5.86 4.19
CA GLU A 65 -11.28 5.87 3.93
C GLU A 65 -10.91 5.19 2.59
N ILE A 66 -11.49 5.65 1.48
CA ILE A 66 -11.37 5.03 0.14
C ILE A 66 -10.98 6.02 -0.96
#